data_AF-A0A3A8Z219-F1
#
_entry.id   AF-A0A3A8Z219-F1
#
_cell.length_a   1.000
_cell.length_b   1.000
_cell.length_c   1.000
_cell.angle_alpha   90.00
_cell.angle_beta   90.00
_cell.angle_gamma   90.00
#
_symmetry.space_group_name_H-M   'P 1'
#
loop_
_entity.id
_entity.type
_entity.pdbx_description
1 polymer ?
#
loop_
_entity_poly.entity_id
_entity_poly.type
_entity_poly.pdbx_seq_one_letter_code
_entity_poly.pdbx_strand_id
1 'polypeptide(L)'
;MYLLFGVFIFFCVLFVCLGFYKKRCIVRKICQMDACRKVCLLDEILEPFGFCYKAQQDVIVTRVDAWQRAFGYRTLFDRTASCFGMVFDCEPIFFYYKDYTYRIELWKGQYGINTGCEAGIYRAAGRLEPEQFDKACFNSVPDGEMLTIGMKLCHKGQRLFSDLKLHWWLGGFCMGRYCEPENLTMQVSITFKNSNMLACFVESLLNMGYQKNYIDVCDLTVSFVFGCPHTRQPRCRNCLRIRWQQWKNRLFCRLFLCVTRCFTCTLDRILYLYFFLPAAFRHMFLHRRCRKQKFHRKKKRVRLSGI
;
A
#
# COMPACT_ATOMS: atom_id res chain seq x y z
N MET A 1 -12.85 -18.63 47.78
CA MET A 1 -12.64 -18.89 46.33
C MET A 1 -13.87 -18.58 45.48
N TYR A 2 -15.09 -18.95 45.89
CA TYR A 2 -16.33 -18.67 45.14
C TYR A 2 -16.70 -17.17 45.01
N LEU A 3 -16.43 -16.35 46.03
CA LEU A 3 -16.65 -14.89 45.97
C LEU A 3 -15.79 -14.19 44.92
N LEU A 4 -14.50 -14.53 44.84
CA LEU A 4 -13.59 -13.99 43.82
C LEU A 4 -13.98 -14.43 42.41
N PHE A 5 -14.47 -15.66 42.26
CA PHE A 5 -14.99 -16.18 41.00
C PHE A 5 -16.28 -15.45 40.57
N GLY A 6 -17.22 -15.21 41.51
CA GLY A 6 -18.43 -14.45 41.25
C GLY A 6 -18.16 -12.99 40.86
N VAL A 7 -17.23 -12.34 41.56
CA VAL A 7 -16.78 -10.97 41.23
C VAL A 7 -16.13 -10.93 39.84
N PHE A 8 -15.29 -11.92 39.50
CA PHE A 8 -14.70 -12.03 38.17
C PHE A 8 -15.77 -12.17 37.07
N ILE A 9 -16.75 -13.06 37.25
CA ILE A 9 -17.86 -13.23 36.30
C ILE A 9 -18.66 -11.93 36.15
N PHE A 10 -18.97 -11.25 37.26
CA PHE A 10 -19.67 -9.97 37.21
C PHE A 10 -18.92 -8.93 36.37
N PHE A 11 -17.61 -8.78 36.58
CA PHE A 11 -16.79 -7.88 35.76
C PHE A 11 -16.73 -8.30 34.29
N CYS A 12 -16.68 -9.61 34.00
CA CYS A 12 -16.75 -10.10 32.62
C CYS A 12 -18.08 -9.74 31.96
N VAL A 13 -19.21 -9.97 32.64
CA VAL A 13 -20.55 -9.62 32.13
C VAL A 13 -20.68 -8.12 31.93
N LEU A 14 -20.24 -7.32 32.90
CA LEU A 14 -20.23 -5.86 32.80
C LEU A 14 -19.41 -5.39 31.59
N PHE A 15 -18.21 -5.93 31.39
CA PHE A 15 -17.35 -5.59 30.25
C PHE A 15 -18.00 -5.96 28.91
N VAL A 16 -18.67 -7.11 28.84
CA VAL A 16 -19.43 -7.55 27.67
C VAL A 16 -20.59 -6.60 27.38
N CYS A 17 -21.40 -6.25 28.39
CA CYS A 17 -22.51 -5.30 28.26
C CYS A 17 -22.03 -3.91 27.82
N LEU A 18 -20.97 -3.38 28.44
CA LEU A 18 -20.34 -2.12 28.04
C LEU A 18 -19.81 -2.19 26.60
N GLY A 19 -19.23 -3.32 26.19
CA GLY A 19 -18.79 -3.56 24.83
C GLY A 19 -19.93 -3.54 23.81
N PHE A 20 -21.06 -4.18 24.12
CA PHE A 20 -22.26 -4.14 23.29
C PHE A 20 -22.86 -2.74 23.19
N TYR A 21 -22.95 -2.02 24.31
CA TYR A 21 -23.42 -0.63 24.33
C TYR A 21 -22.52 0.27 23.48
N LYS A 22 -21.19 0.24 23.72
CA LYS A 22 -20.19 0.99 22.95
C LYS A 22 -20.30 0.70 21.46
N LYS A 23 -20.44 -0.58 21.09
CA LYS A 23 -20.64 -0.99 19.70
C LYS A 23 -21.88 -0.33 19.08
N ARG A 24 -23.04 -0.40 19.75
CA ARG A 24 -24.28 0.21 19.26
C ARG A 24 -24.14 1.73 19.10
N CYS A 25 -23.53 2.40 20.06
CA CYS A 25 -23.30 3.85 19.99
C CYS A 25 -22.39 4.25 18.83
N ILE A 26 -21.30 3.51 18.58
CA ILE A 26 -20.39 3.81 17.47
C ILE A 26 -21.06 3.53 16.12
N VAL A 27 -21.80 2.43 16.00
CA VAL A 27 -22.55 2.14 14.76
C VAL A 27 -23.52 3.28 14.45
N ARG A 28 -24.32 3.71 15.44
CA ARG A 28 -25.23 4.86 15.28
C ARG A 28 -24.48 6.12 14.87
N LYS A 29 -23.36 6.43 15.53
CA LYS A 29 -22.52 7.59 15.19
C LYS A 29 -22.06 7.54 13.73
N ILE A 30 -21.62 6.38 13.23
CA ILE A 30 -21.17 6.23 11.84
C ILE A 30 -22.33 6.34 10.87
N CYS A 31 -23.47 5.70 11.13
CA CYS A 31 -24.64 5.80 10.26
C CYS A 31 -25.21 7.23 10.17
N GLN A 32 -25.05 8.04 11.23
CA GLN A 32 -25.52 9.43 11.27
C GLN A 32 -24.53 10.44 10.66
N MET A 33 -23.28 10.04 10.36
CA MET A 33 -22.32 10.92 9.70
C MET A 33 -22.61 11.01 8.20
N ASP A 34 -22.54 12.22 7.65
CA ASP A 34 -22.61 12.45 6.22
C ASP A 34 -21.38 11.87 5.49
N ALA A 35 -21.56 11.50 4.22
CA ALA A 35 -20.53 10.84 3.43
C ALA A 35 -19.26 11.70 3.28
N CYS A 36 -19.42 13.02 3.08
CA CYS A 36 -18.30 13.95 2.93
C CYS A 36 -17.43 13.98 4.19
N ARG A 37 -18.06 14.14 5.36
CA ARG A 37 -17.40 14.13 6.66
C ARG A 37 -16.71 12.82 6.95
N LYS A 38 -17.30 11.69 6.58
CA LYS A 38 -16.64 10.37 6.72
C LYS A 38 -15.34 10.34 5.90
N VAL A 39 -15.39 10.77 4.64
CA VAL A 39 -14.23 10.80 3.75
C VAL A 39 -13.16 11.74 4.29
N CYS A 40 -13.52 12.98 4.65
CA CYS A 40 -12.57 13.95 5.22
C CYS A 40 -11.91 13.44 6.51
N LEU A 41 -12.70 12.83 7.40
CA LEU A 41 -12.18 12.25 8.64
C LEU A 41 -11.22 11.09 8.36
N LEU A 42 -11.57 10.19 7.43
CA LEU A 42 -10.69 9.09 7.07
C LEU A 42 -9.39 9.59 6.44
N ASP A 43 -9.46 10.58 5.55
CA ASP A 43 -8.29 11.20 4.93
C ASP A 43 -7.38 11.87 5.96
N GLU A 44 -7.93 12.59 6.94
CA GLU A 44 -7.16 13.18 8.05
C GLU A 44 -6.45 12.09 8.88
N ILE A 45 -7.13 10.97 9.11
CA ILE A 45 -6.57 9.82 9.84
C ILE A 45 -5.44 9.14 9.03
N LEU A 46 -5.55 9.10 7.70
CA LEU A 46 -4.61 8.42 6.81
C LEU A 46 -3.42 9.30 6.39
N GLU A 47 -3.56 10.63 6.37
CA GLU A 47 -2.51 11.59 5.95
C GLU A 47 -1.16 11.33 6.63
N PRO A 48 -1.06 11.11 7.97
CA PRO A 48 0.23 10.89 8.64
C PRO A 48 0.97 9.63 8.17
N PHE A 49 0.25 8.71 7.53
CA PHE A 49 0.79 7.46 7.00
C PHE A 49 1.13 7.55 5.51
N GLY A 50 0.86 8.68 4.86
CA GLY A 50 1.10 8.88 3.43
C GLY A 50 0.02 8.32 2.53
N PHE A 51 -1.20 8.14 3.04
CA PHE A 51 -2.33 7.57 2.30
C PHE A 51 -3.56 8.48 2.30
N CYS A 52 -4.47 8.27 1.36
CA CYS A 52 -5.82 8.84 1.35
C CYS A 52 -6.82 7.81 0.80
N TYR A 53 -8.11 8.10 0.95
CA TYR A 53 -9.20 7.23 0.54
C TYR A 53 -9.85 7.72 -0.76
N LYS A 54 -10.08 6.80 -1.69
CA LYS A 54 -10.73 7.07 -2.98
C LYS A 54 -12.14 6.46 -2.98
N ALA A 55 -13.14 7.28 -2.67
CA ALA A 55 -14.52 6.85 -2.47
C ALA A 55 -15.14 6.14 -3.69
N GLN A 56 -14.82 6.55 -4.91
CA GLN A 56 -15.41 6.01 -6.13
C GLN A 56 -15.11 4.51 -6.34
N GLN A 57 -14.01 4.02 -5.77
CA GLN A 57 -13.54 2.64 -5.93
C GLN A 57 -13.42 1.89 -4.60
N ASP A 58 -13.73 2.54 -3.48
CA ASP A 58 -13.60 2.00 -2.12
C ASP A 58 -12.19 1.47 -1.80
N VAL A 59 -11.15 2.25 -2.15
CA VAL A 59 -9.74 1.86 -1.98
C VAL A 59 -8.93 2.93 -1.25
N ILE A 60 -7.89 2.49 -0.54
CA ILE A 60 -6.85 3.37 -0.01
C ILE A 60 -5.76 3.52 -1.07
N VAL A 61 -5.29 4.73 -1.32
CA VAL A 61 -4.22 5.03 -2.28
C VAL A 61 -3.10 5.82 -1.63
N THR A 62 -1.91 5.76 -2.23
CA THR A 62 -0.75 6.57 -1.79
C THR A 62 -0.93 8.04 -2.11
N ARG A 63 -0.26 8.89 -1.35
CA ARG A 63 -0.17 10.33 -1.61
C ARG A 63 1.15 10.69 -2.25
N VAL A 64 1.14 11.72 -3.11
CA VAL A 64 2.36 12.26 -3.73
C VAL A 64 3.29 12.86 -2.67
N ASP A 65 2.74 13.48 -1.62
CA ASP A 65 3.47 14.10 -0.51
C ASP A 65 3.80 13.12 0.64
N ALA A 66 3.69 11.81 0.40
CA ALA A 66 4.00 10.78 1.38
C ALA A 66 5.46 10.88 1.86
N TRP A 67 5.66 10.90 3.19
CA TRP A 67 6.97 11.07 3.82
C TRP A 67 7.97 9.96 3.47
N GLN A 68 7.47 8.80 3.03
CA GLN A 68 8.24 7.68 2.48
C GLN A 68 9.24 8.14 1.40
N ARG A 69 8.92 9.24 0.70
CA ARG A 69 9.79 9.87 -0.30
C ARG A 69 11.20 10.15 0.21
N ALA A 70 11.35 10.53 1.49
CA ALA A 70 12.63 10.92 2.09
C ALA A 70 13.59 9.75 2.37
N PHE A 71 13.12 8.50 2.34
CA PHE A 71 13.92 7.33 2.71
C PHE A 71 14.55 6.61 1.52
N GLY A 72 14.10 6.92 0.30
CA GLY A 72 14.49 6.18 -0.90
C GLY A 72 14.11 4.70 -0.82
N TYR A 73 14.77 3.90 -1.65
CA TYR A 73 14.51 2.49 -1.85
C TYR A 73 15.80 1.67 -1.86
N ARG A 74 15.73 0.47 -1.27
CA ARG A 74 16.78 -0.55 -1.23
C ARG A 74 16.14 -1.93 -1.37
N THR A 75 16.79 -2.86 -2.06
CA THR A 75 16.30 -4.25 -2.22
C THR A 75 16.10 -4.98 -0.87
N LEU A 76 16.69 -4.48 0.22
CA LEU A 76 16.43 -4.98 1.57
C LEU A 76 14.96 -4.85 1.98
N PHE A 77 14.22 -3.86 1.47
CA PHE A 77 12.79 -3.70 1.75
C PHE A 77 12.00 -4.92 1.27
N ASP A 78 12.17 -5.34 0.00
CA ASP A 78 11.54 -6.56 -0.55
C ASP A 78 11.89 -7.80 0.27
N ARG A 79 13.17 -7.94 0.63
CA ARG A 79 13.66 -9.10 1.40
C ARG A 79 13.07 -9.18 2.79
N THR A 80 12.69 -8.05 3.37
CA THR A 80 12.14 -7.96 4.72
C THR A 80 10.62 -7.79 4.74
N ALA A 81 9.95 -7.76 3.58
CA ALA A 81 8.51 -7.57 3.45
C ALA A 81 7.68 -8.53 4.33
N SER A 82 8.07 -9.81 4.39
CA SER A 82 7.40 -10.82 5.23
C SER A 82 7.52 -10.56 6.73
N CYS A 83 8.54 -9.83 7.19
CA CYS A 83 8.64 -9.35 8.59
C CYS A 83 7.50 -8.40 8.94
N PHE A 84 6.97 -7.70 7.94
CA PHE A 84 5.96 -6.65 8.06
C PHE A 84 4.56 -7.14 7.64
N GLY A 85 4.40 -8.45 7.45
CA GLY A 85 3.15 -9.05 7.03
C GLY A 85 2.81 -8.89 5.55
N MET A 86 3.77 -8.42 4.75
CA MET A 86 3.63 -8.27 3.31
C MET A 86 4.13 -9.53 2.60
N VAL A 87 3.33 -10.04 1.68
CA VAL A 87 3.62 -11.17 0.79
C VAL A 87 3.16 -10.77 -0.60
N PHE A 88 4.11 -10.40 -1.45
CA PHE A 88 3.85 -9.90 -2.81
C PHE A 88 4.84 -10.48 -3.81
N ASP A 89 4.47 -10.37 -5.08
CA ASP A 89 5.42 -10.44 -6.18
C ASP A 89 5.99 -9.03 -6.42
N CYS A 90 7.30 -8.93 -6.66
CA CYS A 90 8.00 -7.71 -7.04
C CYS A 90 8.66 -7.85 -8.42
N GLU A 91 8.77 -6.76 -9.17
CA GLU A 91 9.45 -6.70 -10.46
C GLU A 91 10.32 -5.44 -10.56
N PRO A 92 11.61 -5.53 -10.19
CA PRO A 92 12.58 -4.46 -10.38
C PRO A 92 12.99 -4.34 -11.85
N ILE A 93 12.74 -3.19 -12.46
CA ILE A 93 13.13 -2.87 -13.85
C ILE A 93 14.18 -1.75 -13.81
N PHE A 94 15.41 -2.07 -14.19
CA PHE A 94 16.53 -1.14 -14.19
C PHE A 94 16.86 -0.67 -15.60
N PHE A 95 17.12 0.63 -15.77
CA PHE A 95 17.60 1.19 -17.03
C PHE A 95 18.47 2.42 -16.76
N TYR A 96 19.47 2.65 -17.60
CA TYR A 96 20.34 3.83 -17.50
C TYR A 96 19.85 4.93 -18.43
N TYR A 97 19.77 6.16 -17.92
CA TYR A 97 19.35 7.33 -18.69
C TYR A 97 19.90 8.62 -18.07
N LYS A 98 20.55 9.46 -18.89
CA LYS A 98 21.12 10.78 -18.52
C LYS A 98 21.83 10.76 -17.16
N ASP A 99 22.90 9.98 -17.05
CA ASP A 99 23.76 9.91 -15.85
C ASP A 99 23.12 9.31 -14.59
N TYR A 100 21.93 8.75 -14.71
CA TYR A 100 21.25 8.04 -13.63
C TYR A 100 20.87 6.63 -14.03
N THR A 101 21.02 5.71 -13.08
CA THR A 101 20.37 4.41 -13.15
C THR A 101 19.00 4.51 -12.50
N TYR A 102 17.96 4.39 -13.31
CA TYR A 102 16.59 4.33 -12.85
C TYR A 102 16.23 2.91 -12.43
N ARG A 103 15.33 2.84 -11.45
CA ARG A 103 14.67 1.63 -10.98
C ARG A 103 13.18 1.91 -10.92
N ILE A 104 12.43 1.29 -11.82
CA ILE A 104 10.99 1.20 -11.72
C ILE A 104 10.67 -0.13 -11.06
N GLU A 105 10.03 -0.07 -9.89
CA GLU A 105 9.70 -1.25 -9.10
C GLU A 105 8.19 -1.44 -9.09
N LEU A 106 7.73 -2.62 -9.47
CA LEU A 106 6.31 -3.00 -9.42
C LEU A 106 6.09 -3.99 -8.29
N TRP A 107 4.96 -3.89 -7.61
CA TRP A 107 4.54 -4.85 -6.59
C TRP A 107 3.07 -5.21 -6.74
N LYS A 108 2.72 -6.49 -6.50
CA LYS A 108 1.33 -6.94 -6.36
C LYS A 108 1.22 -8.05 -5.32
N GLY A 109 0.26 -7.97 -4.41
CA GLY A 109 0.10 -9.01 -3.40
C GLY A 109 -0.74 -8.65 -2.20
N GLN A 110 -0.43 -9.34 -1.10
CA GLN A 110 -1.05 -9.21 0.20
C GLN A 110 -0.20 -8.32 1.12
N TYR A 111 -0.80 -7.24 1.62
CA TYR A 111 -0.21 -6.26 2.53
C TYR A 111 -0.93 -6.33 3.88
N GLY A 112 -0.58 -7.33 4.70
CA GLY A 112 -1.29 -7.60 5.95
C GLY A 112 -2.75 -8.00 5.70
N ILE A 113 -3.71 -7.16 6.08
CA ILE A 113 -5.14 -7.41 5.82
C ILE A 113 -5.63 -6.85 4.47
N ASN A 114 -4.71 -6.32 3.65
CA ASN A 114 -5.03 -5.62 2.42
C ASN A 114 -4.53 -6.42 1.21
N THR A 115 -5.25 -6.36 0.11
CA THR A 115 -4.75 -6.77 -1.21
C THR A 115 -4.46 -5.51 -2.01
N GLY A 116 -3.31 -5.43 -2.67
CA GLY A 116 -2.94 -4.21 -3.38
C GLY A 116 -1.87 -4.39 -4.43
N CYS A 117 -1.53 -3.27 -5.06
CA CYS A 117 -0.39 -3.14 -5.96
C CYS A 117 0.22 -1.75 -5.88
N GLU A 118 1.49 -1.66 -6.25
CA GLU A 118 2.29 -0.44 -6.20
C GLU A 118 3.21 -0.36 -7.42
N ALA A 119 3.55 0.85 -7.84
CA ALA A 119 4.57 1.15 -8.82
C ALA A 119 5.39 2.36 -8.35
N GLY A 120 6.68 2.14 -8.12
CA GLY A 120 7.61 3.16 -7.64
C GLY A 120 8.69 3.48 -8.67
N ILE A 121 9.09 4.75 -8.76
CA ILE A 121 10.12 5.27 -9.64
C ILE A 121 11.23 5.85 -8.77
N TYR A 122 12.41 5.29 -8.91
CA TYR A 122 13.59 5.66 -8.15
C TYR A 122 14.80 5.80 -9.06
N ARG A 123 15.83 6.49 -8.59
CA ARG A 123 17.09 6.65 -9.33
C ARG A 123 18.30 6.70 -8.41
N ALA A 124 19.42 6.22 -8.91
CA ALA A 124 20.74 6.35 -8.30
C ALA A 124 21.68 7.07 -9.27
N ALA A 125 22.60 7.86 -8.74
CA ALA A 125 23.59 8.58 -9.55
C ALA A 125 24.59 7.62 -10.18
N GLY A 126 24.97 7.91 -11.42
CA GLY A 126 25.90 7.10 -12.20
C GLY A 126 25.24 5.91 -12.91
N ARG A 127 26.03 5.30 -13.79
CA ARG A 127 25.72 4.02 -14.41
C ARG A 127 26.10 2.90 -13.45
N LEU A 128 25.12 2.16 -12.97
CA LEU A 128 25.33 1.03 -12.10
C LEU A 128 25.36 -0.26 -12.93
N GLU A 129 26.25 -1.15 -12.56
CA GLU A 129 26.29 -2.51 -13.10
C GLU A 129 25.34 -3.44 -12.32
N PRO A 130 24.86 -4.55 -12.93
CA PRO A 130 23.89 -5.46 -12.31
C PRO A 130 24.26 -5.93 -10.90
N GLU A 131 25.55 -6.17 -10.63
CA GLU A 131 26.06 -6.62 -9.33
C GLU A 131 25.92 -5.54 -8.22
N GLN A 132 25.74 -4.28 -8.63
CA GLN A 132 25.61 -3.13 -7.74
C GLN A 132 24.16 -2.82 -7.39
N PHE A 133 23.19 -3.25 -8.20
CA PHE A 133 21.76 -2.93 -8.02
C PHE A 133 21.22 -3.30 -6.64
N ASP A 134 21.64 -4.45 -6.10
CA ASP A 134 21.22 -4.94 -4.79
C ASP A 134 21.78 -4.15 -3.61
N LYS A 135 22.92 -3.46 -3.81
CA LYS A 135 23.65 -2.73 -2.77
C LYS A 135 23.37 -1.23 -2.84
N ALA A 136 23.00 -0.73 -4.00
CA ALA A 136 22.74 0.68 -4.24
C ALA A 136 21.51 1.19 -3.47
N CYS A 137 21.55 2.48 -3.14
CA CYS A 137 20.43 3.21 -2.57
C CYS A 137 19.79 4.04 -3.67
N PHE A 138 18.56 3.71 -4.06
CA PHE A 138 17.83 4.44 -5.09
C PHE A 138 16.95 5.49 -4.42
N ASN A 139 17.18 6.76 -4.71
CA ASN A 139 16.36 7.84 -4.16
C ASN A 139 15.07 7.99 -4.96
N SER A 140 14.01 8.49 -4.30
CA SER A 140 12.79 8.88 -5.01
C SER A 140 13.09 9.97 -6.03
N VAL A 141 12.38 9.95 -7.17
CA VAL A 141 12.56 10.98 -8.19
C VAL A 141 12.07 12.36 -7.71
N PRO A 142 12.72 13.46 -8.11
CA PRO A 142 12.23 14.83 -7.86
C PRO A 142 10.95 15.11 -8.65
N ASP A 143 10.25 16.20 -8.32
CA ASP A 143 8.92 16.49 -8.88
C ASP A 143 8.92 16.60 -10.41
N GLY A 144 9.94 17.23 -10.99
CA GLY A 144 10.09 17.37 -12.44
C GLY A 144 10.31 16.04 -13.19
N GLU A 145 10.75 15.00 -12.48
CA GLU A 145 11.07 13.68 -13.04
C GLU A 145 9.98 12.64 -12.76
N MET A 146 8.89 12.99 -12.06
CA MET A 146 7.74 12.10 -11.92
C MET A 146 7.18 11.74 -13.30
N LEU A 147 6.69 10.50 -13.44
CA LEU A 147 6.04 10.01 -14.64
C LEU A 147 4.55 9.79 -14.39
N THR A 148 3.76 9.84 -15.45
CA THR A 148 2.37 9.42 -15.37
C THR A 148 2.36 7.89 -15.29
N ILE A 149 1.87 7.36 -14.17
CA ILE A 149 1.76 5.92 -13.92
C ILE A 149 0.28 5.58 -13.93
N GLY A 150 -0.08 4.60 -14.73
CA GLY A 150 -1.37 3.92 -14.72
C GLY A 150 -1.22 2.51 -14.20
N MET A 151 -2.14 2.10 -13.34
CA MET A 151 -2.18 0.78 -12.76
C MET A 151 -3.62 0.28 -12.74
N LYS A 152 -3.83 -0.98 -13.08
CA LYS A 152 -5.10 -1.68 -12.86
C LYS A 152 -4.84 -3.05 -12.28
N LEU A 153 -5.35 -3.28 -11.08
CA LEU A 153 -5.21 -4.55 -10.39
C LEU A 153 -6.43 -5.42 -10.65
N CYS A 154 -6.20 -6.66 -11.09
CA CYS A 154 -7.24 -7.67 -11.23
C CYS A 154 -6.92 -8.88 -10.35
N HIS A 155 -7.95 -9.50 -9.79
CA HIS A 155 -7.88 -10.78 -9.09
C HIS A 155 -8.66 -11.82 -9.89
N LYS A 156 -7.98 -12.85 -10.39
CA LYS A 156 -8.57 -13.89 -11.26
C LYS A 156 -9.40 -13.30 -12.41
N GLY A 157 -8.84 -12.31 -13.11
CA GLY A 157 -9.49 -11.63 -14.24
C GLY A 157 -10.50 -10.53 -13.86
N GLN A 158 -10.98 -10.48 -12.61
CA GLN A 158 -11.90 -9.43 -12.17
C GLN A 158 -11.15 -8.20 -11.68
N ARG A 159 -11.50 -7.02 -12.21
CA ARG A 159 -10.91 -5.75 -11.77
C ARG A 159 -11.24 -5.46 -10.31
N LEU A 160 -10.22 -5.19 -9.50
CA LEU A 160 -10.35 -4.66 -8.15
C LEU A 160 -10.40 -3.13 -8.17
N PHE A 161 -9.40 -2.48 -8.79
CA PHE A 161 -9.35 -1.02 -8.94
C PHE A 161 -8.41 -0.62 -10.08
N SER A 162 -8.45 0.67 -10.43
CA SER A 162 -7.51 1.31 -11.34
C SER A 162 -7.22 2.77 -10.95
N ASP A 163 -5.98 3.22 -11.11
CA ASP A 163 -5.59 4.62 -10.93
C ASP A 163 -4.59 5.05 -12.02
N LEU A 164 -4.62 6.33 -12.39
CA LEU A 164 -3.75 6.94 -13.38
C LEU A 164 -3.36 8.33 -12.89
N LYS A 165 -2.09 8.54 -12.53
CA LYS A 165 -1.61 9.81 -11.96
C LYS A 165 -0.14 10.05 -12.26
N LEU A 166 0.23 11.33 -12.34
CA LEU A 166 1.63 11.76 -12.21
C LEU A 166 2.09 11.47 -10.78
N HIS A 167 3.04 10.54 -10.61
CA HIS A 167 3.44 10.07 -9.29
C HIS A 167 4.87 9.52 -9.28
N TRP A 168 5.53 9.58 -8.12
CA TRP A 168 6.81 8.88 -7.91
C TRP A 168 6.61 7.48 -7.32
N TRP A 169 5.59 7.29 -6.48
CA TRP A 169 5.17 5.99 -5.92
C TRP A 169 3.64 5.82 -5.86
N LEU A 170 3.04 5.32 -6.94
CA LEU A 170 1.60 5.12 -7.02
C LEU A 170 1.23 3.77 -6.41
N GLY A 171 0.31 3.74 -5.47
CA GLY A 171 -0.13 2.51 -4.80
C GLY A 171 -1.62 2.52 -4.51
N GLY A 172 -2.23 1.33 -4.47
CA GLY A 172 -3.65 1.15 -4.17
C GLY A 172 -3.92 -0.16 -3.43
N PHE A 173 -4.85 -0.11 -2.48
CA PHE A 173 -5.09 -1.19 -1.52
C PHE A 173 -6.59 -1.38 -1.24
N CYS A 174 -7.07 -2.59 -1.47
CA CYS A 174 -8.38 -3.08 -1.05
C CYS A 174 -8.27 -3.67 0.36
N MET A 175 -9.01 -3.10 1.31
CA MET A 175 -8.95 -3.50 2.72
C MET A 175 -9.81 -4.74 3.00
N GLY A 176 -9.36 -5.57 3.94
CA GLY A 176 -10.11 -6.74 4.40
C GLY A 176 -10.26 -7.84 3.33
N ARG A 177 -9.34 -7.87 2.37
CA ARG A 177 -9.32 -8.84 1.28
C ARG A 177 -8.06 -9.69 1.40
N TYR A 178 -8.25 -11.00 1.27
CA TYR A 178 -7.17 -11.97 1.20
C TYR A 178 -6.96 -12.41 -0.25
N CYS A 179 -5.71 -12.49 -0.67
CA CYS A 179 -5.31 -13.11 -1.92
C CYS A 179 -3.96 -13.81 -1.79
N GLU A 180 -3.72 -14.77 -2.69
CA GLU A 180 -2.36 -15.17 -3.04
C GLU A 180 -1.85 -14.28 -4.19
N PRO A 181 -0.58 -13.83 -4.18
CA PRO A 181 -0.03 -12.95 -5.23
C PRO A 181 -0.17 -13.49 -6.65
N GLU A 182 -0.10 -14.82 -6.83
CA GLU A 182 -0.22 -15.51 -8.11
C GLU A 182 -1.62 -15.37 -8.72
N ASN A 183 -2.64 -15.11 -7.88
CA ASN A 183 -4.00 -14.86 -8.36
C ASN A 183 -4.23 -13.41 -8.82
N LEU A 184 -3.21 -12.55 -8.71
CA LEU A 184 -3.27 -11.16 -9.11
C LEU A 184 -2.54 -10.93 -10.43
N THR A 185 -3.11 -10.06 -11.25
CA THR A 185 -2.45 -9.47 -12.43
C THR A 185 -2.54 -7.96 -12.33
N MET A 186 -1.45 -7.27 -12.63
CA MET A 186 -1.38 -5.81 -12.67
C MET A 186 -1.15 -5.38 -14.11
N GLN A 187 -2.08 -4.61 -14.68
CA GLN A 187 -1.85 -3.89 -15.94
C GLN A 187 -1.15 -2.58 -15.59
N VAL A 188 -0.04 -2.31 -16.27
CA VAL A 188 0.82 -1.15 -16.00
C VAL A 188 0.90 -0.32 -17.27
N SER A 189 0.78 0.99 -17.14
CA SER A 189 1.06 1.94 -18.22
C SER A 189 1.94 3.07 -17.68
N ILE A 190 3.02 3.43 -18.37
CA ILE A 190 3.94 4.48 -17.91
C ILE A 190 4.22 5.43 -19.08
N THR A 191 3.93 6.71 -18.89
CA THR A 191 4.24 7.77 -19.86
C THR A 191 5.57 8.43 -19.53
N PHE A 192 6.54 8.26 -20.42
CA PHE A 192 7.90 8.77 -20.29
C PHE A 192 8.04 10.21 -20.78
N LYS A 193 9.11 10.90 -20.35
CA LYS A 193 9.34 12.31 -20.70
C LYS A 193 9.73 12.53 -22.16
N ASN A 194 10.34 11.52 -22.80
CA ASN A 194 10.75 11.54 -24.20
C ASN A 194 11.00 10.12 -24.71
N SER A 195 11.15 10.01 -26.02
CA SER A 195 11.38 8.76 -26.74
C SER A 195 12.66 8.05 -26.31
N ASN A 196 13.73 8.77 -25.98
CA ASN A 196 14.99 8.15 -25.55
C ASN A 196 14.83 7.41 -24.22
N MET A 197 14.19 8.04 -23.22
CA MET A 197 13.94 7.40 -21.92
C MET A 197 13.00 6.20 -22.05
N LEU A 198 11.96 6.33 -22.89
CA LEU A 198 11.04 5.24 -23.24
C LEU A 198 11.81 4.07 -23.85
N ALA A 199 12.67 4.33 -24.84
CA ALA A 199 13.44 3.30 -25.52
C ALA A 199 14.34 2.52 -24.55
N CYS A 200 15.05 3.22 -23.66
CA CYS A 200 15.86 2.58 -22.62
C CYS A 200 15.02 1.66 -21.71
N PHE A 201 13.80 2.09 -21.34
CA PHE A 201 12.92 1.26 -20.50
C PHE A 201 12.37 0.04 -21.25
N VAL A 202 11.94 0.21 -22.50
CA VAL A 202 11.44 -0.90 -23.34
C VAL A 202 12.55 -1.92 -23.59
N GLU A 203 13.77 -1.47 -23.87
CA GLU A 203 14.94 -2.34 -24.00
C GLU A 203 15.17 -3.17 -22.73
N SER A 204 15.08 -2.54 -21.55
CA SER A 204 15.18 -3.24 -20.28
C SER A 204 14.07 -4.29 -20.07
N LEU A 205 12.83 -4.01 -20.45
CA LEU A 205 11.74 -5.00 -20.40
C LEU A 205 12.06 -6.22 -21.28
N LEU A 206 12.51 -5.98 -22.52
CA LEU A 206 12.88 -7.05 -23.45
C LEU A 206 14.04 -7.88 -22.90
N ASN A 207 15.06 -7.24 -22.33
CA ASN A 207 16.22 -7.92 -21.72
C ASN A 207 15.84 -8.76 -20.49
N MET A 208 14.78 -8.39 -19.76
CA MET A 208 14.22 -9.19 -18.67
C MET A 208 13.39 -10.38 -19.16
N GLY A 209 13.10 -10.47 -20.45
CA GLY A 209 12.35 -11.56 -21.07
C GLY A 209 10.87 -11.28 -21.29
N TYR A 210 10.41 -10.03 -21.16
CA TYR A 210 9.07 -9.67 -21.66
C TYR A 210 9.04 -9.81 -23.18
N GLN A 211 8.00 -10.46 -23.70
CA GLN A 211 7.88 -10.62 -25.16
C GLN A 211 7.35 -9.34 -25.79
N LYS A 212 7.93 -8.97 -26.93
CA LYS A 212 7.55 -7.78 -27.70
C LYS A 212 6.05 -7.69 -27.99
N ASN A 213 5.39 -8.82 -28.26
CA ASN A 213 3.94 -8.87 -28.56
C ASN A 213 3.04 -8.54 -27.35
N TYR A 214 3.58 -8.57 -26.12
CA TYR A 214 2.87 -8.21 -24.89
C TYR A 214 3.27 -6.83 -24.35
N ILE A 215 4.09 -6.09 -25.09
CA ILE A 215 4.46 -4.71 -24.81
C ILE A 215 3.79 -3.84 -25.87
N ASP A 216 2.86 -3.01 -25.43
CA ASP A 216 2.21 -2.02 -26.28
C ASP A 216 2.87 -0.65 -26.09
N VAL A 217 3.17 0.04 -27.18
CA VAL A 217 3.79 1.37 -27.14
C VAL A 217 2.96 2.31 -27.99
N CYS A 218 2.38 3.32 -27.35
CA CYS A 218 1.62 4.39 -27.99
C CYS A 218 2.22 5.73 -27.56
N ASP A 219 2.74 6.50 -28.53
CA ASP A 219 3.48 7.74 -28.31
C ASP A 219 4.64 7.56 -27.30
N LEU A 220 4.55 8.23 -26.15
CA LEU A 220 5.51 8.15 -25.05
C LEU A 220 5.08 7.17 -23.95
N THR A 221 4.01 6.43 -24.16
CA THR A 221 3.43 5.52 -23.15
C THR A 221 3.67 4.08 -23.52
N VAL A 222 4.27 3.33 -22.60
CA VAL A 222 4.36 1.87 -22.67
C VAL A 222 3.32 1.24 -21.78
N SER A 223 2.67 0.18 -22.26
CA SER A 223 1.70 -0.62 -21.50
C SER A 223 2.05 -2.09 -21.57
N PHE A 224 1.97 -2.79 -20.43
CA PHE A 224 2.26 -4.22 -20.33
C PHE A 224 1.55 -4.84 -19.12
N VAL A 225 1.56 -6.16 -19.03
CA VAL A 225 0.92 -6.90 -17.93
C VAL A 225 1.97 -7.55 -17.05
N PHE A 226 1.99 -7.17 -15.77
CA PHE A 226 2.73 -7.86 -14.72
C PHE A 226 1.84 -8.95 -14.09
N GLY A 227 1.99 -10.17 -14.59
CA GLY A 227 1.27 -11.37 -14.12
C GLY A 227 2.19 -12.34 -13.41
N CYS A 228 2.99 -13.07 -14.17
CA CYS A 228 4.06 -13.91 -13.67
C CYS A 228 5.36 -13.08 -13.60
N PRO A 229 6.06 -13.07 -12.46
CA PRO A 229 7.29 -12.32 -12.37
C PRO A 229 8.43 -12.94 -13.18
N HIS A 230 9.22 -12.08 -13.82
CA HIS A 230 10.44 -12.46 -14.54
C HIS A 230 11.67 -12.47 -13.63
N THR A 231 11.59 -11.84 -12.46
CA THR A 231 12.65 -11.79 -11.46
C THR A 231 12.45 -12.76 -10.30
N ARG A 232 13.55 -13.07 -9.60
CA ARG A 232 13.51 -13.97 -8.43
C ARG A 232 12.74 -13.35 -7.27
N GLN A 233 11.67 -14.02 -6.87
CA GLN A 233 10.78 -13.49 -5.84
C GLN A 233 11.31 -13.64 -4.40
N PRO A 234 11.04 -12.68 -3.49
CA PRO A 234 11.44 -12.76 -2.08
C PRO A 234 10.92 -14.03 -1.40
N ARG A 235 9.73 -14.49 -1.79
CA ARG A 235 9.13 -15.71 -1.25
C ARG A 235 9.95 -16.98 -1.51
N CYS A 236 10.72 -17.01 -2.61
CA CYS A 236 11.53 -18.17 -2.99
C CYS A 236 12.66 -18.46 -2.00
N ARG A 237 12.98 -17.54 -1.08
CA ARG A 237 14.03 -17.74 -0.07
C ARG A 237 13.54 -18.46 1.19
N ASN A 238 12.24 -18.40 1.51
CA ASN A 238 11.73 -18.87 2.80
C ASN A 238 10.24 -19.28 2.73
N CYS A 239 9.95 -20.34 1.99
CA CYS A 239 8.58 -20.80 1.71
C CYS A 239 7.73 -21.05 2.98
N LEU A 240 8.31 -21.66 4.03
CA LEU A 240 7.60 -21.93 5.29
C LEU A 240 7.16 -20.64 5.99
N ARG A 241 8.05 -19.65 6.06
CA ARG A 241 7.76 -18.34 6.64
C ARG A 241 6.65 -17.62 5.88
N ILE A 242 6.66 -17.72 4.56
CA ILE A 242 5.64 -17.10 3.70
C ILE A 242 4.28 -17.77 3.90
N ARG A 243 4.23 -19.11 3.91
CA ARG A 243 3.00 -19.86 4.20
C ARG A 243 2.43 -19.50 5.57
N TRP A 244 3.29 -19.43 6.59
CA TRP A 244 2.89 -18.98 7.93
C TRP A 244 2.35 -17.54 7.92
N GLN A 245 3.02 -16.63 7.21
CA GLN A 245 2.59 -15.24 7.13
C GLN A 245 1.27 -15.09 6.37
N GLN A 246 1.06 -15.83 5.29
CA GLN A 246 -0.22 -15.86 4.58
C GLN A 246 -1.34 -16.47 5.42
N TRP A 247 -1.07 -17.51 6.20
CA TRP A 247 -2.04 -18.03 7.18
C TRP A 247 -2.45 -16.95 8.19
N LYS A 248 -1.48 -16.20 8.74
CA LYS A 248 -1.76 -15.05 9.61
C LYS A 248 -2.58 -13.98 8.91
N ASN A 249 -2.21 -13.60 7.68
CA ASN A 249 -2.93 -12.61 6.88
C ASN A 249 -4.40 -13.04 6.66
N ARG A 250 -4.62 -14.32 6.35
CA ARG A 250 -5.96 -14.90 6.19
C ARG A 250 -6.78 -14.84 7.49
N LEU A 251 -6.16 -15.20 8.60
CA LEU A 251 -6.79 -15.13 9.93
C LEU A 251 -7.16 -13.68 10.28
N PHE A 252 -6.24 -12.73 10.11
CA PHE A 252 -6.49 -11.32 10.41
C PHE A 252 -7.52 -10.69 9.48
N CYS A 253 -7.56 -11.07 8.19
CA CYS A 253 -8.64 -10.67 7.28
C CYS A 253 -10.00 -11.14 7.81
N ARG A 254 -10.12 -12.42 8.18
CA ARG A 254 -11.37 -12.96 8.74
C ARG A 254 -11.76 -12.27 10.04
N LEU A 255 -10.81 -12.01 10.92
CA LEU A 255 -11.06 -11.28 12.17
C LEU A 255 -11.53 -9.85 11.88
N PHE A 256 -10.86 -9.12 11.00
CA PHE A 256 -11.25 -7.77 10.59
C PHE A 256 -12.68 -7.76 10.04
N LEU A 257 -13.01 -8.67 9.12
CA LEU A 257 -14.35 -8.79 8.55
C LEU A 257 -15.40 -9.16 9.60
N CYS A 258 -15.07 -10.04 10.54
CA CYS A 258 -15.97 -10.43 11.63
C CYS A 258 -16.26 -9.26 12.58
N VAL A 259 -15.22 -8.54 13.00
CA VAL A 259 -15.33 -7.37 13.89
C VAL A 259 -16.13 -6.25 13.23
N THR A 260 -15.89 -6.02 11.93
CA THR A 260 -16.47 -4.92 11.15
C THR A 260 -17.73 -5.33 10.37
N ARG A 261 -18.30 -6.52 10.65
CA ARG A 261 -19.42 -7.12 9.88
C ARG A 261 -20.69 -6.28 9.78
N CYS A 262 -20.85 -5.28 10.63
CA CYS A 262 -21.98 -4.33 10.54
C CYS A 262 -21.85 -3.34 9.37
N PHE A 263 -20.73 -3.33 8.66
CA PHE A 263 -20.47 -2.44 7.53
C PHE A 263 -19.97 -3.23 6.31
N THR A 264 -20.30 -2.73 5.12
CA THR A 264 -19.93 -3.33 3.83
C THR A 264 -18.76 -2.59 3.18
N CYS A 265 -18.77 -1.25 3.17
CA CYS A 265 -17.71 -0.43 2.57
C CYS A 265 -16.50 -0.25 3.48
N THR A 266 -15.33 -0.06 2.87
CA THR A 266 -14.05 0.14 3.56
C THR A 266 -14.08 1.39 4.44
N LEU A 267 -14.67 2.47 3.96
CA LEU A 267 -14.81 3.74 4.70
C LEU A 267 -15.37 3.52 6.11
N ASP A 268 -16.55 2.90 6.20
CA ASP A 268 -17.23 2.70 7.48
C ASP A 268 -16.54 1.64 8.34
N ARG A 269 -15.96 0.60 7.73
CA ARG A 269 -15.21 -0.43 8.47
C ARG A 269 -13.99 0.15 9.17
N ILE A 270 -13.25 1.04 8.50
CA ILE A 270 -12.07 1.67 9.08
C ILE A 270 -12.49 2.65 10.17
N LEU A 271 -13.47 3.52 9.92
CA LEU A 271 -13.97 4.46 10.93
C LEU A 271 -14.51 3.72 12.17
N TYR A 272 -15.20 2.61 11.97
CA TYR A 272 -15.65 1.75 13.05
C TYR A 272 -14.48 1.22 13.86
N LEU A 273 -13.44 0.69 13.20
CA LEU A 273 -12.28 0.19 13.90
C LEU A 273 -11.52 1.29 14.66
N TYR A 274 -11.42 2.48 14.07
CA TYR A 274 -10.83 3.66 14.69
C TYR A 274 -11.52 4.03 16.00
N PHE A 275 -12.86 4.09 16.03
CA PHE A 275 -13.61 4.41 17.25
C PHE A 275 -13.73 3.24 18.24
N PHE A 276 -13.85 2.00 17.73
CA PHE A 276 -14.10 0.82 18.56
C PHE A 276 -12.82 0.30 19.23
N LEU A 277 -11.72 0.21 18.47
CA LEU A 277 -10.41 -0.31 18.90
C LEU A 277 -9.25 0.59 18.44
N PRO A 278 -9.08 1.79 19.02
CA PRO A 278 -8.04 2.74 18.61
C PRO A 278 -6.61 2.19 18.69
N ALA A 279 -6.34 1.26 19.62
CA ALA A 279 -5.05 0.59 19.73
C ALA A 279 -4.79 -0.35 18.54
N ALA A 280 -5.75 -1.20 18.17
CA ALA A 280 -5.63 -2.09 17.02
C ALA A 280 -5.54 -1.29 15.71
N PHE A 281 -6.35 -0.24 15.57
CA PHE A 281 -6.28 0.69 14.45
C PHE A 281 -4.87 1.30 14.31
N ARG A 282 -4.31 1.81 15.41
CA ARG A 282 -2.94 2.35 15.43
C ARG A 282 -1.92 1.30 15.01
N HIS A 283 -2.01 0.06 15.48
CA HIS A 283 -1.11 -1.01 15.06
C HIS A 283 -1.22 -1.40 13.58
N MET A 284 -2.37 -1.20 12.93
CA MET A 284 -2.55 -1.49 11.50
C MET A 284 -1.81 -0.52 10.59
N PHE A 285 -1.71 0.75 10.98
CA PHE A 285 -1.09 1.80 10.16
C PHE A 285 0.29 2.24 10.69
N LEU A 286 0.60 2.02 11.98
CA LEU A 286 1.92 2.30 12.55
C LEU A 286 2.86 1.12 12.33
N HIS A 287 3.75 1.25 11.34
CA HIS A 287 5.10 0.73 11.54
C HIS A 287 5.72 1.51 12.70
N ARG A 288 6.22 0.81 13.74
CA ARG A 288 6.91 1.40 14.90
C ARG A 288 7.76 2.57 14.42
N ARG A 289 7.53 3.77 14.97
CA ARG A 289 8.20 4.97 14.49
C ARG A 289 9.70 4.73 14.45
N CYS A 290 10.29 4.70 13.25
CA CYS A 290 11.74 4.73 13.14
C CYS A 290 12.19 6.02 13.84
N ARG A 291 13.26 6.01 14.66
CA ARG A 291 13.70 7.22 15.40
C ARG A 291 13.90 8.45 14.51
N LYS A 292 14.10 8.25 13.19
CA LYS A 292 14.18 9.28 12.14
C LYS A 292 12.83 9.93 11.74
N GLN A 293 11.69 9.38 12.14
CA GLN A 293 10.34 9.95 11.92
C GLN A 293 10.00 11.09 12.89
N LYS A 294 10.99 11.65 13.61
CA LYS A 294 10.82 12.76 14.55
C LYS A 294 11.07 14.14 13.91
N PHE A 295 10.56 14.40 12.70
CA PHE A 295 10.52 15.75 12.08
C PHE A 295 9.37 15.74 11.05
N HIS A 296 8.50 16.74 10.87
CA HIS A 296 8.32 18.08 11.39
C HIS A 296 6.92 18.23 12.01
N ARG A 297 6.82 18.86 13.18
CA ARG A 297 5.55 19.41 13.67
C ARG A 297 5.23 20.59 12.74
N LYS A 298 4.24 20.48 11.84
CA LYS A 298 3.69 21.67 11.15
C LYS A 298 3.35 22.69 12.26
N LYS A 299 3.95 23.88 12.21
CA LYS A 299 3.53 25.01 13.06
C LYS A 299 2.03 25.15 12.86
N LYS A 300 1.27 25.15 13.97
CA LYS A 300 -0.17 25.42 13.96
C LYS A 300 -0.43 26.62 13.05
N ARG A 301 -1.32 26.47 12.07
CA ARG A 301 -1.90 27.60 11.35
C ARG A 301 -2.43 28.57 12.40
N VAL A 302 -1.96 29.81 12.31
CA VAL A 302 -2.40 30.96 13.09
C VAL A 302 -3.92 31.04 13.00
N ARG A 303 -4.58 31.24 14.15
CA ARG A 303 -6.00 31.58 14.23
C ARG A 303 -6.22 32.84 13.39
N LEU A 304 -7.10 32.77 12.40
CA LEU A 304 -7.69 33.97 11.83
C LEU A 304 -8.59 34.58 12.90
N SER A 305 -8.22 35.76 13.35
CA SER A 305 -9.01 36.70 14.14
C SER A 305 -9.26 37.93 13.28
N GLY A 306 -10.53 38.34 13.17
CA GLY A 306 -11.02 39.49 12.39
C GLY A 306 -11.41 39.07 10.98
N ILE A 307 -12.66 39.22 10.52
CA ILE A 307 -13.75 40.15 10.84
C ILE A 307 -15.05 39.34 10.95
#